data_AF-A0A9E2DR50-F1
#
_entry.id   AF-A0A9E2DR50-F1
#
_cell.length_a   1.000
_cell.length_b   1.000
_cell.length_c   1.000
_cell.angle_alpha   90.00
_cell.angle_beta   90.00
_cell.angle_gamma   90.00
#
_symmetry.space_group_name_H-M   'P 1'
#
loop_
_entity.id
_entity.type
_entity.pdbx_description
1 polymer ?
#
loop_
_entity_poly.entity_id
_entity_poly.type
_entity_poly.pdbx_seq_one_letter_code
_entity_poly.pdbx_strand_id
1 'polypeptide(L)' 'PGPVMTEGIAQYDEAESGETRIHLLPVPRWGTPQDIGWLAAYLLSTAGDWITGTFIPIDGGAQLVGRRWTI' A
#
# COMPACT_ATOMS: atom_id res chain seq x y z
N PRO A 1 4.10 -0.70 3.69
CA PRO A 1 3.09 -1.07 2.67
C PRO A 1 1.70 -0.79 3.22
N GLY A 2 0.73 -0.44 2.37
CA GLY A 2 -0.67 -0.24 2.75
C GLY A 2 -1.48 -1.53 2.81
N PRO A 3 -2.81 -1.47 2.69
CA PRO A 3 -3.65 -2.65 2.70
C PRO A 3 -3.39 -3.50 1.44
N VAL A 4 -2.70 -4.62 1.62
CA VAL A 4 -2.34 -5.58 0.57
C VAL A 4 -2.89 -6.95 0.95
N MET A 5 -3.61 -7.59 0.03
CA MET A 5 -4.17 -8.93 0.26
C MET A 5 -3.04 -9.94 0.40
N THR A 6 -2.75 -10.31 1.65
CA THR A 6 -1.78 -11.32 2.01
C THR A 6 -2.43 -12.31 2.97
N GLU A 7 -1.87 -13.50 3.09
CA GLU A 7 -2.34 -14.50 4.05
C GLU A 7 -2.41 -13.97 5.49
N GLY A 8 -1.53 -13.02 5.85
CA GLY A 8 -1.53 -12.39 7.17
C GLY A 8 -2.77 -11.55 7.48
N ILE A 9 -3.51 -11.07 6.45
CA ILE A 9 -4.75 -10.32 6.67
C ILE A 9 -5.85 -11.21 7.28
N ALA A 10 -5.84 -12.52 7.00
CA ALA A 10 -6.83 -13.45 7.54
C ALA A 10 -6.77 -13.61 9.08
N GLN A 11 -5.73 -13.07 9.72
CA GLN A 11 -5.54 -13.09 11.16
C GLN A 11 -6.22 -11.92 11.89
N TYR A 12 -6.73 -10.92 11.14
CA TYR A 12 -7.34 -9.71 11.68
C TYR A 12 -8.86 -9.71 11.46
N ASP A 13 -9.59 -9.17 12.43
CA ASP A 13 -11.03 -8.93 12.28
C ASP A 13 -11.30 -7.86 11.20
N GLU A 14 -12.49 -7.86 10.62
CA GLU A 14 -12.89 -7.02 9.47
C GLU A 14 -12.72 -5.49 9.73
N ALA A 15 -12.83 -5.07 10.99
CA ALA A 15 -12.58 -3.69 11.41
C ALA A 15 -11.08 -3.34 11.45
N GLU A 16 -10.22 -4.32 11.74
CA GLU A 16 -8.76 -4.17 11.78
C GLU A 16 -8.11 -4.43 10.43
N SER A 17 -8.74 -5.24 9.57
CA SER A 17 -8.28 -5.50 8.20
C SER A 17 -8.31 -4.25 7.33
N GLY A 18 -9.15 -3.27 7.66
CA GLY A 18 -9.30 -2.04 6.90
C GLY A 18 -10.14 -2.19 5.63
N GLU A 19 -10.84 -3.31 5.45
CA GLU A 19 -11.77 -3.55 4.32
C GLU A 19 -12.77 -2.41 4.15
N THR A 20 -13.34 -1.93 5.25
CA THR A 20 -14.32 -0.84 5.28
C THR A 20 -13.77 0.52 4.81
N ARG A 21 -12.45 0.67 4.69
CA ARG A 21 -11.78 1.94 4.34
C ARG A 21 -11.15 1.94 2.95
N ILE A 22 -11.15 0.81 2.24
CA ILE A 22 -10.57 0.69 0.89
C ILE A 22 -11.16 1.72 -0.07
N HIS A 23 -12.47 1.98 0.02
CA HIS A 23 -13.15 2.96 -0.83
C HIS A 23 -12.71 4.42 -0.59
N LEU A 24 -12.01 4.70 0.52
CA LEU A 24 -11.50 6.03 0.83
C LEU A 24 -10.10 6.27 0.25
N LEU A 25 -9.44 5.23 -0.27
CA LEU A 25 -8.11 5.35 -0.87
C LEU A 25 -8.19 6.06 -2.22
N PRO A 26 -7.20 6.90 -2.57
CA PRO A 26 -7.06 7.46 -3.92
C PRO A 26 -7.08 6.40 -5.01
N VAL A 27 -6.49 5.23 -4.73
CA VAL A 27 -6.63 4.01 -5.54
C VAL A 27 -7.55 3.05 -4.77
N PRO A 28 -8.86 3.02 -5.04
CA PRO A 28 -9.87 2.42 -4.17
C PRO A 28 -9.98 0.90 -4.37
N ARG A 29 -8.86 0.20 -4.20
CA ARG A 29 -8.77 -1.26 -4.22
C ARG A 29 -7.73 -1.73 -3.22
N TRP A 30 -7.82 -3.00 -2.86
CA TRP A 30 -6.71 -3.67 -2.22
C TRP A 30 -5.49 -3.72 -3.13
N GLY A 31 -4.31 -3.57 -2.52
CA GLY A 31 -3.07 -3.98 -3.15
C GLY A 31 -3.00 -5.50 -3.28
N THR A 32 -2.24 -5.95 -4.25
CA THR A 32 -1.87 -7.35 -4.46
C THR A 32 -0.38 -7.53 -4.16
N PRO A 33 0.10 -8.74 -3.84
CA PRO A 33 1.53 -9.00 -3.70
C PRO A 33 2.34 -8.57 -4.93
N GLN A 34 1.73 -8.63 -6.11
CA GLN A 34 2.33 -8.20 -7.37
C GLN A 34 2.59 -6.69 -7.39
N ASP A 35 1.75 -5.85 -6.77
CA ASP A 35 2.00 -4.39 -6.70
C ASP A 35 3.33 -4.08 -5.98
N ILE A 36 3.68 -4.87 -4.97
CA ILE A 36 4.99 -4.79 -4.29
C ILE A 36 6.09 -5.38 -5.19
N GLY A 37 5.82 -6.53 -5.79
CA GLY A 37 6.76 -7.23 -6.68
C GLY A 37 7.22 -6.38 -7.85
N TRP A 38 6.33 -5.55 -8.42
CA TRP A 38 6.68 -4.65 -9.52
C TRP A 38 7.66 -3.55 -9.09
N LEU A 39 7.49 -2.96 -7.90
CA LEU A 39 8.48 -2.00 -7.41
C LEU A 39 9.82 -2.69 -7.14
N ALA A 40 9.81 -3.88 -6.54
CA ALA A 40 11.02 -4.65 -6.31
C ALA A 40 11.74 -4.96 -7.64
N ALA A 41 11.01 -5.39 -8.67
CA ALA A 41 11.56 -5.64 -10.00
C ALA A 41 12.17 -4.38 -10.62
N TYR A 42 11.51 -3.22 -10.47
CA TYR A 42 12.06 -1.93 -10.92
C TYR A 42 13.35 -1.58 -10.18
N LEU A 43 13.36 -1.64 -8.84
CA LEU A 43 14.52 -1.30 -8.03
C LEU A 43 15.72 -2.22 -8.28
N LEU A 44 15.48 -3.49 -8.62
CA LEU A 44 16.52 -4.46 -8.96
C LEU A 44 16.98 -4.37 -10.43
N SER A 45 16.30 -3.58 -11.26
CA SER A 45 16.68 -3.36 -12.66
C SER A 45 17.73 -2.26 -12.80
N THR A 46 18.30 -2.10 -14.00
CA THR A 46 19.21 -0.99 -14.32
C THR A 46 18.55 0.38 -14.17
N ALA A 47 17.21 0.46 -14.24
CA ALA A 47 16.48 1.71 -14.02
C ALA A 47 16.50 2.16 -12.54
N GLY A 48 16.77 1.24 -11.61
CA GLY A 48 16.85 1.50 -10.18
C GLY A 48 18.26 1.71 -9.63
N ASP A 49 19.31 1.61 -10.46
CA ASP A 49 20.72 1.54 -10.04
C ASP A 49 21.18 2.71 -9.13
N TRP A 50 20.59 3.89 -9.31
CA TRP A 50 20.93 5.08 -8.50
C TRP A 50 19.98 5.34 -7.33
N ILE A 51 19.06 4.41 -7.03
CA ILE A 51 18.05 4.56 -5.97
C ILE A 51 18.46 3.71 -4.77
N THR A 52 18.86 4.36 -3.68
CA THR A 52 19.23 3.68 -2.43
C THR A 52 18.84 4.51 -1.20
N GLY A 53 18.71 3.85 -0.04
CA GLY A 53 18.47 4.51 1.25
C GLY A 53 17.11 5.21 1.39
N THR A 54 16.15 4.89 0.52
CA THR A 54 14.85 5.58 0.47
C THR A 54 13.70 4.70 0.98
N PHE A 55 12.64 5.37 1.48
CA PHE A 55 11.37 4.76 1.81
C PHE A 55 10.35 5.11 0.71
N ILE A 56 9.84 4.09 0.02
CA ILE A 56 8.85 4.26 -1.06
C ILE A 56 7.51 3.67 -0.59
N PRO A 57 6.48 4.49 -0.34
CA PRO A 57 5.17 3.99 0.05
C PRO A 57 4.48 3.27 -1.14
N ILE A 58 3.97 2.07 -0.87
CA ILE A 58 3.12 1.29 -1.78
C ILE A 58 1.82 0.97 -1.03
N ASP A 59 0.85 1.86 -1.10
CA ASP A 59 -0.31 1.83 -0.21
C ASP A 59 -1.63 2.33 -0.84
N GLY A 60 -1.67 2.51 -2.15
CA GLY A 60 -2.84 3.08 -2.83
C GLY A 60 -3.14 4.53 -2.43
N GLY A 61 -2.19 5.23 -1.82
CA GLY A 61 -2.35 6.59 -1.32
C GLY A 61 -2.90 6.68 0.10
N ALA A 62 -2.95 5.59 0.87
CA ALA A 62 -3.48 5.56 2.22
C ALA A 62 -2.86 6.63 3.14
N GLN A 63 -1.55 6.85 3.04
CA GLN A 63 -0.85 7.87 3.84
C GLN A 63 -1.17 9.31 3.45
N LEU A 64 -1.72 9.53 2.24
CA LEU A 64 -2.12 10.86 1.78
C LEU A 64 -3.55 11.22 2.23
N VAL A 65 -4.33 10.23 2.68
CA VAL A 65 -5.67 10.44 3.22
C VAL A 65 -5.55 10.90 4.67
N GLY A 66 -5.36 12.21 4.86
CA GLY A 66 -5.36 12.81 6.20
C GLY A 66 -6.72 12.64 6.90
N ARG A 67 -6.74 12.72 8.23
CA ARG A 67 -8.00 12.88 8.98
C ARG A 67 -8.70 14.12 8.44
N ARG A 68 -9.86 13.94 7.81
CA ARG A 68 -10.71 15.05 7.41
C ARG A 68 -11.13 15.75 8.70
N TRP A 69 -10.56 16.91 9.00
CA TRP A 69 -10.98 17.73 10.12
C TRP A 69 -12.40 18.18 9.82
N THR A 70 -13.36 17.60 10.50
CA THR A 70 -14.71 18.14 10.56
C THR A 70 -14.66 19.31 11.53
N ILE A 71 -14.75 20.53 10.99
CA ILE A 71 -15.13 21.71 11.77
C ILE A 71 -16.61 21.63 12.16
#